data_AF-A0A2D6U2E2-F1
#
_entry.id   AF-A0A2D6U2E2-F1
#
_cell.length_a   1.000
_cell.length_b   1.000
_cell.length_c   1.000
_cell.angle_alpha   90.00
_cell.angle_beta   90.00
_cell.angle_gamma   90.00
#
_symmetry.space_group_name_H-M   'P 1'
#
loop_
_entity.id
_entity.type
_entity.pdbx_description
1 polymer ?
#
loop_
_entity_poly.entity_id
_entity_poly.type
_entity_poly.pdbx_seq_one_letter_code
_entity_poly.pdbx_strand_id
1 'polypeptide(L)'
;GEGFTAFCLTSIVIFVAVIAGMRFTKNMFRSINRPAFNLLRAMNFESSTGYSIISEEIKTSVLYMYILQRKPIAWQERMLLIVEENTSLPKNWKLELPDFDSHLDEIGYIEDGGEQSPFWETGDSAEPHEEE
;
A
#
# COMPACT_ATOMS: atom_id res chain seq x y z
N GLY A 1 -21.57 -48.21 -4.77
CA GLY A 1 -20.97 -46.87 -4.88
C GLY A 1 -20.31 -46.42 -3.59
N GLU A 2 -19.52 -47.28 -2.94
CA GLU A 2 -18.90 -46.96 -1.64
C GLU A 2 -17.54 -46.26 -1.79
N GLY A 3 -16.79 -46.56 -2.86
CA GLY A 3 -15.49 -45.93 -3.13
C GLY A 3 -15.57 -44.45 -3.53
N PHE A 4 -16.63 -44.03 -4.22
CA PHE A 4 -16.81 -42.64 -4.64
C PHE A 4 -17.05 -41.71 -3.44
N THR A 5 -17.89 -42.13 -2.49
CA THR A 5 -18.15 -41.38 -1.26
C THR A 5 -16.89 -41.27 -0.40
N ALA A 6 -16.11 -42.34 -0.27
CA ALA A 6 -14.84 -42.32 0.46
C ALA A 6 -13.83 -41.34 -0.18
N PHE A 7 -13.73 -41.33 -1.52
CA PHE A 7 -12.87 -40.42 -2.26
C PHE A 7 -13.31 -38.95 -2.14
N CYS A 8 -14.61 -38.67 -2.16
CA CYS A 8 -15.14 -37.33 -1.94
C CYS A 8 -14.85 -36.84 -0.51
N LEU A 9 -15.05 -37.68 0.51
CA LEU A 9 -14.82 -37.30 1.90
C LEU A 9 -13.35 -37.02 2.18
N THR A 10 -12.42 -37.84 1.70
CA THR A 10 -10.98 -37.58 1.87
C THR A 10 -10.55 -36.29 1.19
N SER A 11 -11.06 -36.02 -0.01
CA SER A 11 -10.78 -34.78 -0.74
C SER A 11 -11.29 -33.55 0.02
N ILE A 12 -12.49 -33.62 0.60
CA ILE A 12 -13.04 -32.53 1.43
C ILE A 12 -12.18 -32.31 2.69
N VAL A 13 -11.77 -33.38 3.37
CA VAL A 13 -10.93 -33.28 4.57
C VAL A 13 -9.59 -32.61 4.25
N ILE A 14 -8.94 -33.02 3.15
CA ILE A 14 -7.69 -32.40 2.70
C ILE A 14 -7.92 -30.92 2.37
N PHE A 15 -9.01 -30.59 1.66
CA PHE A 15 -9.34 -29.22 1.30
C PHE A 15 -9.56 -28.33 2.54
N VAL A 16 -10.31 -28.82 3.52
CA VAL A 16 -10.53 -28.12 4.80
C VAL A 16 -9.21 -27.93 5.55
N ALA A 17 -8.35 -28.95 5.61
CA ALA A 17 -7.06 -28.87 6.26
C ALA A 17 -6.15 -27.81 5.61
N VAL A 18 -6.12 -27.75 4.27
CA VAL A 18 -5.35 -26.75 3.52
C VAL A 18 -5.88 -25.33 3.76
N ILE A 19 -7.21 -25.12 3.72
CA ILE A 19 -7.81 -23.81 4.02
C ILE A 19 -7.51 -23.38 5.45
N ALA A 20 -7.68 -24.28 6.42
CA ALA A 20 -7.40 -24.01 7.82
C ALA A 20 -5.91 -23.66 8.03
N GLY A 21 -5.01 -24.42 7.41
CA GLY A 21 -3.57 -24.18 7.44
C GLY A 21 -3.20 -22.82 6.85
N MET A 22 -3.71 -22.48 5.67
CA MET A 22 -3.46 -21.16 5.06
C MET A 22 -3.96 -20.01 5.94
N ARG A 23 -5.15 -20.16 6.53
CA ARG A 23 -5.74 -19.13 7.40
C ARG A 23 -4.96 -18.96 8.70
N PHE A 24 -4.53 -20.07 9.31
CA PHE A 24 -3.69 -20.05 10.50
C PHE A 24 -2.36 -19.35 10.22
N THR A 25 -1.64 -19.77 9.17
CA THR A 25 -0.35 -19.18 8.79
C THR A 25 -0.47 -17.69 8.50
N LYS A 26 -1.52 -17.26 7.78
CA LYS A 26 -1.78 -15.83 7.53
C LYS A 26 -1.98 -15.04 8.83
N ASN A 27 -2.78 -15.56 9.76
CA ASN A 27 -3.01 -14.89 11.04
C ASN A 27 -1.75 -14.83 11.90
N MET A 28 -1.00 -15.93 11.96
CA MET A 28 0.26 -16.02 12.69
C MET A 28 1.30 -15.04 12.12
N PHE A 29 1.47 -15.03 10.78
CA PHE A 29 2.36 -14.08 10.11
C PHE A 29 2.00 -12.63 10.43
N ARG A 30 0.71 -12.30 10.36
CA ARG A 30 0.25 -10.95 10.70
C ARG A 30 0.54 -10.64 12.17
N SER A 31 0.30 -11.58 13.08
CA SER A 31 0.50 -11.38 14.52
C SER A 31 1.97 -11.14 14.87
N ILE A 32 2.87 -11.96 14.33
CA ILE A 32 4.30 -11.90 14.63
C ILE A 32 4.92 -10.61 14.06
N ASN A 33 4.53 -10.21 12.84
CA ASN A 33 5.10 -9.04 12.18
C ASN A 33 4.41 -7.71 12.53
N ARG A 34 3.38 -7.72 13.37
CA ARG A 34 2.69 -6.49 13.84
C ARG A 34 3.66 -5.40 14.31
N PRO A 35 4.71 -5.68 15.11
CA PRO A 35 5.63 -4.65 15.56
C PRO A 35 6.37 -3.98 14.39
N ALA A 36 6.85 -4.76 13.42
CA ALA A 36 7.53 -4.24 12.25
C ALA A 36 6.60 -3.41 11.36
N PHE A 37 5.36 -3.85 11.15
CA PHE A 37 4.37 -3.09 10.38
C PHE A 37 3.96 -1.79 11.08
N ASN A 38 3.80 -1.81 12.40
CA ASN A 38 3.48 -0.62 13.18
C ASN A 38 4.65 0.37 13.15
N LEU A 39 5.89 -0.12 13.27
CA LEU A 39 7.08 0.71 13.18
C LEU A 39 7.23 1.34 11.79
N LEU A 40 7.06 0.54 10.73
CA LEU A 40 7.10 1.05 9.36
C LEU A 40 6.04 2.12 9.11
N ARG A 41 4.83 1.93 9.65
CA ARG A 41 3.77 2.94 9.58
C ARG A 41 4.17 4.22 10.32
N ALA A 42 4.73 4.10 11.52
CA ALA A 42 5.19 5.24 12.28
C ALA A 42 6.32 6.00 11.54
N MET A 43 7.29 5.28 10.95
CA MET A 43 8.37 5.87 10.16
C MET A 43 7.83 6.62 8.94
N ASN A 44 6.86 6.04 8.22
CA ASN A 44 6.21 6.71 7.10
C ASN A 44 5.47 7.97 7.57
N PHE A 45 4.81 7.92 8.72
CA PHE A 45 4.14 9.08 9.31
C PHE A 45 5.14 10.19 9.66
N GLU A 46 6.24 9.88 10.37
CA GLU A 46 7.28 10.88 10.68
C GLU A 46 7.82 11.50 9.38
N SER A 47 8.13 10.68 8.37
CA SER A 47 8.70 11.18 7.10
C SER A 47 7.75 12.07 6.30
N SER A 48 6.44 11.79 6.38
CA SER A 48 5.43 12.55 5.64
C SER A 48 5.07 13.85 6.35
N THR A 49 4.99 13.82 7.68
CA THR A 49 4.51 14.97 8.47
C THR A 49 5.62 15.86 9.01
N GLY A 50 6.84 15.36 9.14
CA GLY A 50 7.95 16.08 9.78
C GLY A 50 7.92 16.05 11.31
N TYR A 51 6.90 15.45 11.93
CA TYR A 51 6.81 15.35 13.39
C TYR A 51 7.50 14.08 13.92
N SER A 52 8.17 14.21 15.05
CA SER A 52 8.77 13.12 15.81
C SER A 52 7.75 12.50 16.76
N ILE A 53 7.51 11.19 16.62
CA ILE A 53 6.58 10.37 17.43
C ILE A 53 7.26 9.12 17.97
N ILE A 54 8.24 8.58 17.23
CA ILE A 54 8.99 7.39 17.64
C ILE A 54 10.02 7.83 18.68
N SER A 55 10.05 7.15 19.82
CA SER A 55 11.02 7.41 20.89
C SER A 55 12.45 7.08 20.45
N GLU A 56 13.43 7.75 21.05
CA GLU A 56 14.85 7.55 20.75
C GLU A 56 15.33 6.11 21.01
N GLU A 57 14.78 5.44 22.02
CA GLU A 57 15.04 4.02 22.30
C GLU A 57 14.66 3.13 21.12
N ILE A 58 13.52 3.39 20.48
CA ILE A 58 13.08 2.62 19.31
C ILE A 58 13.91 3.00 18.08
N LYS A 59 14.30 4.28 17.92
CA LYS A 59 15.16 4.74 16.81
C LYS A 59 16.54 4.10 16.82
N THR A 60 17.08 3.81 18.01
CA THR A 60 18.36 3.10 18.18
C THR A 60 18.23 1.58 18.11
N SER A 61 17.01 1.04 18.02
CA SER A 61 16.78 -0.40 17.93
C SER A 61 17.31 -0.98 16.61
N VAL A 62 17.71 -2.26 16.67
CA VAL A 62 18.20 -3.02 15.50
C VAL A 62 17.17 -3.04 14.37
N LEU A 63 15.88 -3.19 14.71
CA LEU A 63 14.81 -3.25 13.73
C LEU A 63 14.65 -1.91 12.99
N TYR A 64 14.68 -0.79 13.72
CA TYR A 64 14.59 0.54 13.11
C TYR A 64 15.76 0.80 12.17
N MET A 65 16.98 0.55 12.65
CA MET A 65 18.20 0.73 11.85
C MET A 65 18.18 -0.15 10.60
N TYR A 66 17.77 -1.41 10.73
CA TYR A 66 17.64 -2.34 9.61
C TYR A 66 16.64 -1.86 8.54
N ILE A 67 15.51 -1.28 8.96
CA ILE A 67 14.52 -0.73 8.03
C ILE A 67 15.04 0.56 7.38
N LEU A 68 15.67 1.45 8.15
CA LEU A 68 16.24 2.73 7.69
C LEU A 68 17.29 2.52 6.60
N GLN A 69 18.22 1.58 6.80
CA GLN A 69 19.30 1.27 5.84
C GLN A 69 18.79 0.81 4.46
N ARG A 70 17.55 0.32 4.38
CA ARG A 70 16.93 -0.14 3.12
C ARG A 70 16.19 0.97 2.37
N LYS A 71 16.08 2.16 2.93
CA LYS A 71 15.41 3.31 2.31
C LYS A 71 16.40 4.09 1.42
N PRO A 72 15.92 4.83 0.41
CA PRO A 72 16.77 5.71 -0.40
C PRO A 72 17.49 6.76 0.45
N ILE A 73 18.67 7.21 0.01
CA ILE A 73 19.53 8.16 0.74
C ILE A 73 18.76 9.43 1.11
N ALA A 74 18.04 10.04 0.16
CA ALA A 74 17.24 11.24 0.42
C ALA A 74 16.20 11.04 1.54
N TRP A 75 15.65 9.83 1.66
CA TRP A 75 14.71 9.49 2.73
C TRP A 75 15.43 9.38 4.09
N GLN A 76 16.64 8.82 4.10
CA GLN A 76 17.46 8.73 5.31
C GLN A 76 17.90 10.10 5.80
N GLU A 77 18.40 10.96 4.92
CA GLU A 77 18.82 12.33 5.23
C GLU A 77 17.66 13.15 5.81
N ARG A 78 16.48 13.08 5.17
CA ARG A 78 15.26 13.71 5.70
C ARG A 78 14.91 13.20 7.08
N MET A 79 15.03 11.89 7.33
CA MET A 79 14.78 11.36 8.67
C MET A 79 15.77 11.85 9.71
N LEU A 80 17.05 11.99 9.36
CA LEU A 80 18.03 12.56 10.27
C LEU A 80 17.68 14.00 10.64
N LEU A 81 17.26 14.82 9.68
CA LEU A 81 16.81 16.19 9.92
C LEU A 81 15.59 16.25 10.86
N ILE A 82 14.59 15.39 10.66
CA ILE A 82 13.40 15.34 11.50
C ILE A 82 13.73 14.86 12.92
N VAL A 83 14.68 13.93 13.04
CA VAL A 83 15.17 13.45 14.35
C VAL A 83 15.92 14.56 15.08
N GLU A 84 16.74 15.33 14.37
CA GLU A 84 17.47 16.48 14.90
C GLU A 84 16.53 17.60 15.37
N GLU A 85 15.49 17.91 14.59
CA GLU A 85 14.50 18.93 14.94
C GLU A 85 13.62 18.53 16.13
N ASN A 86 13.38 17.22 16.31
CA ASN A 86 12.62 16.63 17.42
C ASN A 86 11.27 17.32 17.72
N THR A 87 10.56 17.76 16.68
CA THR A 87 9.31 18.48 16.89
C THR A 87 8.18 17.50 17.21
N SER A 88 7.59 17.63 18.41
CA SER A 88 6.48 16.78 18.85
C SER A 88 5.20 17.04 18.09
N LEU A 89 4.40 15.98 17.86
CA LEU A 89 3.09 16.11 17.24
C LEU A 89 2.13 17.00 18.09
N PRO A 90 1.51 18.05 17.50
CA PRO A 90 0.57 18.88 18.23
C PRO A 90 -0.72 18.11 18.57
N LYS A 91 -1.35 18.41 19.71
CA LYS A 91 -2.56 17.71 20.19
C LYS A 91 -3.77 17.81 19.25
N ASN A 92 -3.85 18.88 18.46
CA ASN A 92 -4.93 19.12 17.50
C ASN A 92 -4.51 18.83 16.05
N TRP A 93 -3.52 17.95 15.85
CA TRP A 93 -3.07 17.59 14.51
C TRP A 93 -4.22 16.98 13.68
N LYS A 94 -4.36 17.45 12.44
CA LYS A 94 -5.32 16.95 11.46
C LYS A 94 -4.57 16.66 10.17
N LEU A 95 -5.03 15.64 9.46
CA LEU A 95 -4.51 15.34 8.14
C LEU A 95 -5.01 16.41 7.17
N GLU A 96 -4.06 17.15 6.58
CA GLU A 96 -4.34 18.04 5.47
C GLU A 96 -4.16 17.24 4.17
N LEU A 97 -5.27 17.04 3.46
CA LEU A 97 -5.25 16.45 2.13
C LEU A 97 -5.24 17.57 1.10
N PRO A 98 -4.53 17.40 -0.03
CA PRO A 98 -4.62 18.35 -1.12
C PRO A 98 -6.06 18.41 -1.64
N ASP A 99 -6.44 19.55 -2.19
CA ASP A 99 -7.70 19.68 -2.89
C ASP A 99 -7.62 18.94 -4.24
N PHE A 100 -8.28 17.80 -4.32
CA PHE A 100 -8.28 16.96 -5.52
C PHE A 100 -9.13 17.55 -6.63
N ASP A 101 -10.08 18.44 -6.32
CA ASP A 101 -11.00 19.03 -7.31
C ASP A 101 -10.47 20.35 -7.90
N SER A 102 -9.31 20.83 -7.42
CA SER A 102 -8.67 22.06 -7.88
C SER A 102 -8.38 22.12 -9.39
N HIS A 103 -8.29 20.98 -10.07
CA HIS A 103 -8.09 20.90 -11.52
C HIS A 103 -9.37 21.12 -12.35
N LEU A 104 -10.55 21.04 -11.72
CA LEU A 104 -11.85 21.25 -12.37
C LEU A 104 -12.18 22.73 -12.58
N ASP A 105 -11.45 23.63 -11.91
CA ASP A 105 -11.60 25.08 -12.10
C ASP A 105 -10.93 25.57 -13.41
N GLU A 106 -9.92 24.85 -13.92
CA GLU A 106 -9.20 25.17 -15.16
C GLU A 106 -9.79 24.42 -16.38
N ILE A 107 -10.26 23.20 -16.16
CA ILE A 107 -10.98 22.38 -17.14
C ILE A 107 -12.44 22.37 -16.68
N GLY A 108 -13.22 23.38 -17.10
CA GLY A 108 -14.64 23.45 -16.75
C GLY A 108 -15.32 22.09 -16.91
N TYR A 109 -16.28 21.78 -16.02
CA TYR A 109 -17.02 20.51 -15.96
C TYR A 109 -17.10 19.86 -17.34
N ILE A 110 -16.44 18.71 -17.51
CA ILE A 110 -16.73 17.85 -18.64
C ILE A 110 -18.17 17.41 -18.40
N GLU A 111 -19.12 18.10 -19.04
CA GLU A 111 -20.47 17.56 -19.18
C GLU A 111 -20.27 16.15 -19.72
N ASP A 112 -20.78 15.16 -18.98
CA ASP A 112 -20.89 13.78 -19.43
C ASP A 112 -21.94 13.76 -20.55
N GLY A 113 -21.56 14.40 -21.66
CA GLY A 113 -22.39 14.76 -22.78
C GLY A 113 -22.44 13.58 -23.72
N GLY A 114 -23.41 12.70 -23.44
CA GLY A 114 -24.04 11.78 -24.39
C GLY A 114 -23.10 10.85 -25.15
N GLU A 115 -23.12 9.57 -24.79
CA GLU A 115 -22.84 8.45 -25.70
C GLU A 115 -21.68 8.65 -26.69
N GLN A 116 -20.52 9.11 -26.23
CA GLN A 116 -19.30 8.96 -27.02
C GLN A 116 -18.62 7.68 -26.56
N SER A 117 -18.66 6.70 -27.46
CA SER A 117 -18.00 5.41 -27.26
C SER A 117 -16.51 5.64 -26.96
N PRO A 118 -15.92 4.83 -26.07
CA PRO A 118 -14.54 5.05 -25.67
C PRO A 118 -13.58 5.02 -26.86
N PHE A 119 -12.61 5.94 -26.90
CA PHE A 119 -11.65 6.13 -27.99
C PHE A 119 -10.94 4.84 -28.48
N TRP A 120 -10.77 3.84 -27.60
CA TRP A 120 -10.20 2.53 -27.94
C TRP A 120 -11.10 1.64 -28.82
N GLU A 121 -12.34 2.01 -29.10
CA GLU A 121 -13.18 1.34 -30.10
C GLU A 121 -12.94 1.82 -31.54
N THR A 122 -12.27 2.95 -31.76
CA THR A 122 -12.09 3.53 -33.11
C THR A 122 -10.83 3.02 -33.85
N GLY A 123 -10.15 2.02 -33.30
CA GLY A 123 -8.81 1.61 -33.74
C GLY A 123 -8.71 0.60 -34.89
N ASP A 124 -9.79 0.28 -35.62
CA ASP A 124 -9.78 -0.85 -36.58
C ASP A 124 -9.87 -0.48 -38.07
N SER A 125 -9.71 0.79 -38.44
CA SER A 125 -9.46 1.16 -39.84
C SER A 125 -7.95 1.27 -40.09
N ALA A 126 -7.33 0.12 -40.36
CA ALA A 126 -5.98 0.03 -40.89
C ALA A 126 -5.89 0.81 -42.21
N GLU A 127 -5.13 1.91 -42.22
CA GLU A 127 -4.70 2.54 -43.48
C GLU A 127 -3.60 1.66 -44.11
N PRO A 128 -3.69 1.32 -45.41
CA PRO A 128 -2.65 0.58 -46.08
C PRO A 128 -1.46 1.53 -46.32
N HIS A 129 -0.30 1.18 -45.76
CA HIS A 129 0.96 1.84 -46.10
C HIS A 129 1.27 1.62 -47.59
N GLU A 130 1.38 2.70 -48.37
CA GLU A 130 1.96 2.69 -49.71
C GLU A 130 3.49 2.47 -49.58
N GLU A 131 3.99 1.44 -50.24
CA GLU A 131 5.42 1.17 -50.41
C GLU A 131 5.96 1.98 -51.59
N GLU A 132 6.98 2.83 -51.36
CA GLU A 132 7.98 3.24 -52.36
C GLU A 132 9.37 2.77 -51.93
#